data_AF-A0A1Y1MU79-F1
#
_entry.id   AF-A0A1Y1MU79-F1
#
_cell.length_a   1.000
_cell.length_b   1.000
_cell.length_c   1.000
_cell.angle_alpha   90.00
_cell.angle_beta   90.00
_cell.angle_gamma   90.00
#
_symmetry.space_group_name_H-M   'P 1'
#
loop_
_entity.id
_entity.type
_entity.pdbx_description
1 polymer ?
#
loop_
_entity_poly.entity_id
_entity_poly.type
_entity_poly.pdbx_seq_one_letter_code
_entity_poly.pdbx_strand_id
1 'polypeptide(L)'
;FTIVEREAILTSFYALDINAKNCLLFKSIILSQPKRMRTGAVKHKTASYKYTVAYNAKQTIVCKRAFVSLYQISNKKVDLLQSKIKAGLAAPPPDRRGKHNNRPNKTTEDVAAYIIRHISSFPAEESHYSRNCNIHKKYLSPLLSVPIMHKLYLEKCHAEEMNERFRVKECTYRFYFNNEFNLSFGYPKSDTCSTCDKGSSNEEHIENYKAAFEAQKYDREQARNSDNIVYITLDLQQTMPLPRLSTSKAFYLRQMWFYNLGIHIVAKNIDQTVFCTWTEDQASRGSSEIFSCLLRVSEVEASLKEKDHLIIWTDSCA
;
A
#
# COMPACT_ATOMS: atom_id res chain seq x y z
N PHE A 1 3.45 -54.20 -8.97
CA PHE A 1 2.96 -52.92 -8.44
C PHE A 1 1.45 -52.96 -8.29
N THR A 2 1.02 -53.51 -7.15
CA THR A 2 -0.34 -53.36 -6.60
C THR A 2 -0.63 -51.88 -6.32
N ILE A 3 -1.88 -51.51 -6.05
CA ILE A 3 -2.25 -50.11 -5.77
C ILE A 3 -1.46 -49.56 -4.57
N VAL A 4 -1.39 -50.34 -3.48
CA VAL A 4 -0.65 -50.00 -2.26
C VAL A 4 0.85 -49.78 -2.55
N GLU A 5 1.47 -50.64 -3.37
CA GLU A 5 2.88 -50.47 -3.76
C GLU A 5 3.12 -49.18 -4.56
N ARG A 6 2.17 -48.81 -5.43
CA ARG A 6 2.27 -47.57 -6.24
C ARG A 6 2.18 -46.34 -5.36
N GLU A 7 1.24 -46.31 -4.42
CA GLU A 7 1.07 -45.21 -3.48
C GLU A 7 2.30 -45.02 -2.59
N ALA A 8 2.89 -46.11 -2.09
CA ALA A 8 4.11 -46.06 -1.30
C ALA A 8 5.29 -45.48 -2.10
N ILE A 9 5.52 -45.99 -3.34
CA ILE A 9 6.58 -45.49 -4.22
C ILE A 9 6.39 -44.00 -4.51
N LEU A 10 5.16 -43.57 -4.80
CA LEU A 10 4.85 -42.19 -5.13
C LEU A 10 5.07 -41.28 -3.92
N THR A 11 4.56 -41.69 -2.75
CA THR A 11 4.68 -40.93 -1.50
C THR A 11 6.14 -40.71 -1.13
N SER A 12 6.95 -41.77 -1.14
CA SER A 12 8.39 -41.67 -0.88
C SER A 12 9.11 -40.81 -1.92
N PHE A 13 8.74 -40.91 -3.19
CA PHE A 13 9.35 -40.10 -4.24
C PHE A 13 9.03 -38.61 -4.08
N TYR A 14 7.79 -38.25 -3.75
CA TYR A 14 7.38 -36.86 -3.63
C TYR A 14 7.86 -36.17 -2.36
N ALA A 15 8.20 -36.91 -1.31
CA ALA A 15 8.88 -36.42 -0.11
C ALA A 15 10.31 -35.89 -0.37
N LEU A 16 10.96 -36.31 -1.46
CA LEU A 16 12.31 -35.89 -1.81
C LEU A 16 12.37 -34.45 -2.35
N ASP A 17 13.52 -33.78 -2.16
CA ASP A 17 13.81 -32.52 -2.85
C ASP A 17 14.03 -32.74 -4.36
N ILE A 18 14.06 -31.67 -5.13
CA ILE A 18 14.14 -31.73 -6.60
C ILE A 18 15.42 -32.42 -7.08
N ASN A 19 16.56 -32.20 -6.42
CA ASN A 19 17.82 -32.82 -6.81
C ASN A 19 17.81 -34.31 -6.48
N ALA A 20 17.36 -34.69 -5.29
CA ALA A 20 17.20 -36.10 -4.91
C ALA A 20 16.26 -36.86 -5.86
N LYS A 21 15.13 -36.25 -6.25
CA LYS A 21 14.22 -36.78 -7.29
C LYS A 21 14.96 -37.02 -8.61
N ASN A 22 15.72 -36.02 -9.07
CA ASN A 22 16.48 -36.15 -10.32
C ASN A 22 17.54 -37.26 -10.23
N CYS A 23 18.27 -37.35 -9.12
CA CYS A 23 19.28 -38.38 -8.89
C CYS A 23 18.68 -39.78 -8.92
N LEU A 24 17.55 -40.00 -8.25
CA LEU A 24 16.85 -41.28 -8.27
C LEU A 24 16.44 -41.66 -9.70
N LEU A 25 15.78 -40.74 -10.41
CA LEU A 25 15.33 -41.00 -11.78
C LEU A 25 16.50 -41.25 -12.75
N PHE A 26 17.59 -40.50 -12.60
CA PHE A 26 18.78 -40.64 -13.43
C PHE A 26 19.44 -42.01 -13.23
N LYS A 27 19.62 -42.43 -11.98
CA LYS A 27 20.15 -43.75 -11.62
C LYS A 27 19.26 -44.90 -12.11
N SER A 28 17.95 -44.67 -12.14
CA SER A 28 16.96 -45.67 -12.56
C SER A 28 16.84 -45.86 -14.08
N ILE A 29 17.57 -45.08 -14.89
CA ILE A 29 17.59 -45.20 -16.35
C ILE A 29 18.93 -45.80 -16.78
N ILE A 30 18.88 -46.98 -17.40
CA ILE A 30 20.07 -47.70 -17.85
C ILE A 30 20.18 -47.62 -19.37
N LEU A 31 21.27 -47.03 -19.86
CA LEU A 31 21.62 -46.99 -21.28
C LEU A 31 22.09 -48.38 -21.74
N SER A 32 21.62 -48.82 -22.89
CA SER A 32 21.95 -50.10 -23.50
C SER A 32 22.07 -49.96 -25.01
N GLN A 33 22.95 -50.77 -25.61
CA GLN A 33 23.10 -50.79 -27.06
C GLN A 33 21.87 -51.43 -27.73
N PRO A 34 21.41 -50.90 -28.87
CA PRO A 34 20.34 -51.52 -29.65
C PRO A 34 20.73 -52.92 -30.09
N LYS A 35 19.98 -53.94 -29.65
CA LYS A 35 20.28 -55.36 -29.97
C LYS A 35 19.94 -55.78 -31.41
N ARG A 36 19.11 -55.01 -32.12
CA ARG A 36 18.68 -55.31 -33.49
C ARG A 36 18.81 -54.07 -34.37
N MET A 37 19.51 -54.20 -35.48
CA MET A 37 19.55 -53.20 -36.55
C MET A 37 18.65 -53.67 -37.69
N ARG A 38 17.79 -52.78 -38.19
CA ARG A 38 16.91 -53.10 -39.34
C ARG A 38 17.72 -53.03 -40.63
N THR A 39 17.76 -54.11 -41.38
CA THR A 39 18.39 -54.15 -42.71
C THR A 39 17.70 -53.14 -43.64
N GLY A 40 18.47 -52.24 -44.26
CA GLY A 40 17.95 -51.21 -45.19
C GLY A 40 17.41 -49.92 -44.54
N ALA A 41 17.58 -49.70 -43.23
CA ALA A 41 17.11 -48.47 -42.58
C ALA A 41 18.07 -47.29 -42.76
N VAL A 42 17.55 -46.13 -43.19
CA VAL A 42 18.33 -44.88 -43.34
C VAL A 42 18.77 -44.29 -42.00
N LYS A 43 17.99 -44.53 -40.93
CA LYS A 43 18.32 -44.08 -39.56
C LYS A 43 18.15 -45.21 -38.57
N HIS A 44 19.22 -45.49 -37.83
CA HIS A 44 19.20 -46.45 -36.74
C HIS A 44 18.98 -45.75 -35.40
N LYS A 45 18.28 -46.45 -34.50
CA LYS A 45 18.20 -46.05 -33.09
C LYS A 45 19.62 -46.10 -32.52
N THR A 46 20.15 -44.97 -32.05
CA THR A 46 21.53 -44.90 -31.54
C THR A 46 21.68 -45.33 -30.08
N ALA A 47 20.57 -45.46 -29.34
CA ALA A 47 20.56 -45.72 -27.90
C ALA A 47 19.25 -46.36 -27.49
N SER A 48 19.28 -47.40 -26.66
CA SER A 48 18.10 -48.00 -26.03
C SER A 48 18.17 -47.86 -24.51
N TYR A 49 17.03 -47.70 -23.86
CA TYR A 49 16.97 -47.44 -22.42
C TYR A 49 16.11 -48.49 -21.72
N LYS A 50 16.58 -48.97 -20.57
CA LYS A 50 15.81 -49.76 -19.62
C LYS A 50 15.52 -48.89 -18.39
N TYR A 51 14.38 -49.12 -17.77
CA TYR A 51 13.95 -48.39 -16.59
C TYR A 51 13.80 -49.37 -15.45
N THR A 52 14.38 -49.05 -14.30
CA THR A 52 14.28 -49.87 -13.11
C THR A 52 13.56 -49.12 -12.01
N VAL A 53 12.68 -49.82 -11.29
CA VAL A 53 12.02 -49.30 -10.09
C VAL A 53 12.42 -50.20 -8.93
N ALA A 54 13.01 -49.61 -7.89
CA ALA A 54 13.40 -50.31 -6.67
C ALA A 54 12.33 -50.09 -5.59
N TYR A 55 11.80 -51.19 -5.04
CA TYR A 55 10.84 -51.18 -3.95
C TYR A 55 10.95 -52.48 -3.14
N ASN A 56 10.87 -52.41 -1.80
CA ASN A 56 11.02 -53.57 -0.90
C ASN A 56 12.25 -54.46 -1.21
N ALA A 57 13.43 -53.84 -1.33
CA ALA A 57 14.69 -54.49 -1.68
C ALA A 57 14.70 -55.28 -3.01
N LYS A 58 13.65 -55.15 -3.83
CA LYS A 58 13.56 -55.74 -5.17
C LYS A 58 13.67 -54.66 -6.23
N GLN A 59 14.47 -54.93 -7.28
CA GLN A 59 14.58 -54.06 -8.44
C GLN A 59 13.85 -54.69 -9.62
N THR A 60 12.82 -54.02 -10.12
CA THR A 60 12.00 -54.50 -11.24
C THR A 60 12.23 -53.66 -12.48
N ILE A 61 12.44 -54.32 -13.64
CA ILE A 61 12.54 -53.64 -14.93
C ILE A 61 11.13 -53.33 -15.45
N VAL A 62 10.89 -52.09 -15.86
CA VAL A 62 9.61 -51.61 -16.38
C VAL A 62 9.78 -50.90 -17.73
N CYS A 63 8.68 -50.73 -18.45
CA CYS A 63 8.66 -49.92 -19.67
C CYS A 63 8.61 -48.41 -19.34
N LYS A 64 8.90 -47.55 -20.34
CA LYS A 64 8.87 -46.08 -20.17
C LYS A 64 7.52 -45.59 -19.66
N ARG A 65 6.42 -46.13 -20.20
CA ARG A 65 5.04 -45.74 -19.82
C ARG A 65 4.76 -46.05 -18.36
N ALA A 66 5.14 -47.24 -17.90
CA ALA A 66 5.01 -47.63 -16.50
C ALA A 66 5.90 -46.76 -15.60
N PHE A 67 7.14 -46.48 -16.00
CA PHE A 67 8.04 -45.61 -15.24
C PHE A 67 7.49 -44.19 -15.03
N VAL A 68 6.98 -43.58 -16.11
CA VAL A 68 6.29 -42.27 -16.09
C VAL A 68 5.06 -42.32 -15.18
N SER A 69 4.25 -43.37 -15.29
CA SER A 69 3.04 -43.53 -14.48
C SER A 69 3.32 -43.80 -13.00
N LEU A 70 4.39 -44.52 -12.66
CA LEU A 70 4.74 -44.86 -11.27
C LEU A 70 5.26 -43.65 -10.51
N TYR A 71 6.03 -42.79 -11.17
CA TYR A 71 6.57 -41.56 -10.56
C TYR A 71 5.73 -40.30 -10.86
N GLN A 72 4.64 -40.41 -11.62
CA GLN A 72 3.79 -39.28 -12.06
C GLN A 72 4.59 -38.12 -12.68
N ILE A 73 5.58 -38.45 -13.52
CA ILE A 73 6.44 -37.48 -14.20
C ILE A 73 6.10 -37.38 -15.69
N SER A 74 6.39 -36.24 -16.32
CA SER A 74 6.16 -36.09 -17.75
C SER A 74 7.16 -36.88 -18.61
N ASN A 75 6.75 -37.32 -19.79
CA ASN A 75 7.65 -37.95 -20.77
C ASN A 75 8.86 -37.05 -21.09
N LYS A 76 8.64 -35.73 -21.23
CA LYS A 76 9.70 -34.74 -21.49
C LYS A 76 10.79 -34.78 -20.43
N LYS A 77 10.44 -34.99 -19.15
CA LYS A 77 11.42 -35.12 -18.06
C LYS A 77 12.32 -36.34 -18.26
N VAL A 78 11.75 -37.48 -18.64
CA VAL A 78 12.51 -38.71 -18.92
C VAL A 78 13.42 -38.53 -20.14
N ASP A 79 12.92 -37.90 -21.21
CA ASP A 79 13.70 -37.63 -22.42
C ASP A 79 14.90 -36.71 -22.15
N LEU A 80 14.72 -35.70 -21.29
CA LEU A 80 15.81 -34.83 -20.85
C LEU A 80 16.88 -35.62 -20.10
N LEU A 81 16.51 -36.49 -19.16
CA LEU A 81 17.48 -37.33 -18.44
C LEU A 81 18.19 -38.30 -19.39
N GLN A 82 17.48 -38.90 -20.34
CA GLN A 82 18.08 -39.76 -21.38
C GLN A 82 19.12 -39.05 -22.23
N SER A 83 18.86 -37.79 -22.62
CA SER A 83 19.81 -37.00 -23.38
C SER A 83 21.10 -36.74 -22.58
N LYS A 84 20.97 -36.49 -21.28
CA LYS A 84 22.11 -36.27 -20.38
C LYS A 84 22.92 -37.54 -20.13
N ILE A 85 22.25 -38.68 -19.94
CA ILE A 85 22.90 -39.99 -19.84
C ILE A 85 23.63 -40.33 -21.14
N LYS A 86 23.00 -40.08 -22.30
CA LYS A 86 23.62 -40.30 -23.62
C LYS A 86 24.84 -39.41 -23.85
N ALA A 87 24.84 -38.20 -23.31
CA ALA A 87 25.97 -37.28 -23.34
C ALA A 87 27.11 -37.67 -22.36
N GLY A 88 26.98 -38.79 -21.65
CA GLY A 88 28.03 -39.31 -20.77
C GLY A 88 28.10 -38.68 -19.38
N LEU A 89 27.05 -37.95 -18.95
CA LEU A 89 27.03 -37.41 -17.58
C LEU A 89 26.93 -38.55 -16.56
N ALA A 90 27.74 -38.48 -15.49
CA ALA A 90 27.70 -39.43 -14.38
C ALA A 90 26.53 -39.20 -13.40
N ALA A 91 26.02 -37.96 -13.35
CA ALA A 91 24.94 -37.54 -12.47
C ALA A 91 24.09 -36.44 -13.15
N PRO A 92 22.82 -36.25 -12.75
CA PRO A 92 22.02 -35.15 -13.28
C PRO A 92 22.58 -33.80 -12.80
N PRO A 93 22.50 -32.74 -13.62
CA PRO A 93 22.92 -31.41 -13.19
C PRO A 93 22.02 -30.91 -12.03
N PRO A 94 22.58 -30.11 -11.11
CA PRO A 94 21.81 -29.52 -10.01
C PRO A 94 20.74 -28.56 -10.54
N ASP A 95 19.65 -28.40 -9.79
CA ASP A 95 18.61 -27.41 -10.09
C ASP A 95 19.20 -26.00 -10.04
N ARG A 96 18.97 -25.22 -11.11
CA ARG A 96 19.44 -23.85 -11.29
C ARG A 96 18.30 -22.83 -11.32
N ARG A 97 17.06 -23.23 -10.99
CA ARG A 97 15.94 -22.29 -10.85
C ARG A 97 16.29 -21.15 -9.89
N GLY A 98 15.96 -19.92 -10.29
CA GLY A 98 16.25 -18.70 -9.53
C GLY A 98 17.74 -18.29 -9.47
N LYS A 99 18.66 -19.07 -10.06
CA LYS A 99 20.10 -18.81 -10.05
C LYS A 99 20.58 -18.41 -11.45
N HIS A 100 20.16 -17.24 -11.91
CA HIS A 100 20.70 -16.63 -13.13
C HIS A 100 21.50 -15.36 -12.78
N ASN A 101 22.73 -15.29 -13.29
CA ASN A 101 23.59 -14.11 -13.15
C ASN A 101 23.24 -13.02 -14.16
N ASN A 102 22.53 -13.38 -15.24
CA ASN A 102 22.05 -12.42 -16.22
C ASN A 102 20.77 -11.76 -15.69
N ARG A 103 20.87 -10.54 -15.18
CA ARG A 103 19.73 -9.68 -14.84
C ARG A 103 19.75 -8.47 -15.77
N PRO A 104 19.41 -8.63 -17.06
CA PRO A 104 19.60 -7.59 -18.06
C PRO A 104 18.75 -6.33 -17.77
N ASN A 105 17.67 -6.49 -16.99
CA ASN A 105 16.76 -5.41 -16.62
C ASN A 105 17.02 -4.87 -15.21
N LYS A 106 18.11 -5.28 -14.55
CA LYS A 106 18.44 -4.72 -13.22
C LYS A 106 18.91 -3.28 -13.43
N THR A 107 18.24 -2.34 -12.77
CA THR A 107 18.70 -0.94 -12.69
C THR A 107 20.13 -0.90 -12.18
N THR A 108 20.99 -0.17 -12.89
CA THR A 108 22.37 0.02 -12.48
C THR A 108 22.43 0.86 -11.20
N GLU A 109 23.48 0.67 -10.42
CA GLU A 109 23.58 1.25 -9.07
C GLU A 109 23.67 2.78 -9.09
N ASP A 110 24.28 3.36 -10.12
CA ASP A 110 24.33 4.79 -10.38
C ASP A 110 22.95 5.38 -10.68
N VAL A 111 22.14 4.71 -11.48
CA VAL A 111 20.76 5.14 -11.80
C VAL A 111 19.89 5.04 -10.54
N ALA A 112 20.03 3.97 -9.75
CA ALA A 112 19.33 3.82 -8.48
C ALA A 112 19.68 4.96 -7.51
N ALA A 113 20.97 5.25 -7.32
CA ALA A 113 21.42 6.35 -6.48
C ALA A 113 20.90 7.71 -6.95
N TYR A 114 20.84 7.95 -8.25
CA TYR A 114 20.30 9.18 -8.81
C TYR A 114 18.79 9.34 -8.55
N ILE A 115 18.00 8.27 -8.68
CA ILE A 115 16.57 8.26 -8.33
C ILE A 115 16.37 8.56 -6.85
N ILE A 116 17.11 7.88 -5.97
CA ILE A 116 17.05 8.09 -4.51
C ILE A 116 17.38 9.55 -4.19
N ARG A 117 18.46 10.10 -4.75
CA ARG A 117 18.85 11.50 -4.56
C ARG A 117 17.77 12.47 -5.01
N HIS A 118 17.09 12.19 -6.12
CA HIS A 118 15.97 13.01 -6.58
C HIS A 118 14.79 12.96 -5.60
N ILE A 119 14.38 11.78 -5.14
CA ILE A 119 13.28 11.64 -4.16
C ILE A 119 13.62 12.34 -2.84
N SER A 120 14.86 12.22 -2.36
CA SER A 120 15.34 12.88 -1.13
C SER A 120 15.42 14.40 -1.24
N SER A 121 15.37 14.98 -2.44
CA SER A 121 15.45 16.43 -2.62
C SER A 121 14.15 17.16 -2.31
N PHE A 122 13.03 16.45 -2.21
CA PHE A 122 11.75 17.05 -1.84
C PHE A 122 11.64 17.24 -0.32
N PRO A 123 11.18 18.40 0.15
CA PRO A 123 10.96 18.62 1.57
C PRO A 123 9.85 17.68 2.08
N ALA A 124 10.12 17.01 3.20
CA ALA A 124 9.18 16.10 3.84
C ALA A 124 9.05 16.47 5.33
N GLU A 125 7.82 16.63 5.79
CA GLU A 125 7.48 17.04 7.15
C GLU A 125 6.99 15.84 7.98
N GLU A 126 7.20 15.90 9.29
CA GLU A 126 6.59 14.95 10.21
C GLU A 126 5.18 15.43 10.61
N SER A 127 4.19 14.55 10.56
CA SER A 127 2.81 14.90 10.90
C SER A 127 2.70 15.32 12.37
N HIS A 128 2.21 16.54 12.61
CA HIS A 128 2.01 17.12 13.95
C HIS A 128 1.15 16.24 14.87
N TYR A 129 0.09 15.64 14.32
CA TYR A 129 -0.88 14.82 15.06
C TYR A 129 -0.46 13.35 15.28
N SER A 130 0.62 12.88 14.64
CA SER A 130 1.01 11.45 14.67
C SER A 130 2.38 11.20 15.29
N ARG A 131 2.95 12.19 15.98
CA ARG A 131 4.29 12.09 16.62
C ARG A 131 4.40 10.90 17.57
N ASN A 132 3.31 10.49 18.23
CA ASN A 132 3.31 9.35 19.16
C ASN A 132 3.02 7.99 18.51
N CYS A 133 2.45 7.95 17.30
CA CYS A 133 1.98 6.69 16.68
C CYS A 133 2.79 6.26 15.44
N ASN A 134 3.55 7.16 14.81
CA ASN A 134 4.32 6.85 13.59
C ASN A 134 5.61 7.71 13.49
N ILE A 135 6.53 7.50 14.44
CA ILE A 135 7.77 8.28 14.64
C ILE A 135 8.67 8.33 13.38
N HIS A 136 8.59 7.35 12.48
CA HIS A 136 9.48 7.26 11.30
C HIS A 136 8.80 7.61 9.97
N LYS A 137 7.55 8.07 9.97
CA LYS A 137 6.82 8.36 8.74
C LYS A 137 6.86 9.86 8.43
N LYS A 138 7.30 10.20 7.22
CA LYS A 138 7.36 11.59 6.74
C LYS A 138 6.36 11.82 5.60
N TYR A 139 5.92 13.07 5.48
CA TYR A 139 4.87 13.48 4.55
C TYR A 139 5.41 14.55 3.59
N LEU A 140 5.31 14.25 2.30
CA LEU A 140 5.54 15.20 1.22
C LEU A 140 4.32 16.12 1.06
N SER A 141 4.49 17.22 0.32
CA SER A 141 3.40 18.14 0.01
C SER A 141 2.15 17.42 -0.55
N PRO A 142 0.93 17.81 -0.14
CA PRO A 142 -0.32 17.26 -0.69
C PRO A 142 -0.52 17.55 -2.18
N LEU A 143 0.22 18.53 -2.72
CA LEU A 143 0.20 18.88 -4.15
C LEU A 143 1.10 17.98 -4.99
N LEU A 144 1.93 17.15 -4.35
CA LEU A 144 2.79 16.19 -5.01
C LEU A 144 2.09 14.84 -5.14
N SER A 145 2.51 14.08 -6.14
CA SER A 145 2.18 12.68 -6.30
C SER A 145 3.34 11.98 -7.00
N VAL A 146 3.45 10.64 -6.88
CA VAL A 146 4.52 9.89 -7.55
C VAL A 146 4.59 10.18 -9.06
N PRO A 147 3.47 10.25 -9.82
CA PRO A 147 3.50 10.65 -11.22
C PRO A 147 4.05 12.07 -11.45
N ILE A 148 3.70 13.04 -10.60
CA ILE A 148 4.22 14.41 -10.68
C ILE A 148 5.73 14.42 -10.40
N MET A 149 6.17 13.72 -9.35
CA MET A 149 7.59 13.61 -9.01
C MET A 149 8.38 12.92 -10.12
N HIS A 150 7.82 11.89 -10.78
CA HIS A 150 8.45 11.24 -11.92
C HIS A 150 8.55 12.17 -13.14
N LYS A 151 7.54 13.01 -13.38
CA LYS A 151 7.61 14.05 -14.41
C LYS A 151 8.75 15.04 -14.12
N LEU A 152 8.83 15.56 -12.89
CA LEU A 152 9.92 16.46 -12.45
C LEU A 152 11.30 15.79 -12.55
N TYR A 153 11.38 14.49 -12.25
CA TYR A 153 12.59 13.70 -12.44
C TYR A 153 13.04 13.68 -13.90
N LEU A 154 12.12 13.46 -14.84
CA LEU A 154 12.44 13.46 -16.27
C LEU A 154 12.85 14.85 -16.77
N GLU A 155 12.18 15.90 -16.29
CA GLU A 155 12.55 17.29 -16.57
C GLU A 155 13.98 17.60 -16.07
N LYS A 156 14.33 17.14 -14.86
CA LYS A 156 15.69 17.26 -14.31
C LYS A 156 16.72 16.48 -15.12
N CYS A 157 16.41 15.24 -15.50
CA CYS A 157 17.28 14.44 -16.38
C CYS A 157 17.52 15.13 -17.73
N HIS A 158 16.51 15.82 -18.27
CA HIS A 158 16.64 16.59 -19.50
C HIS A 158 17.52 17.83 -19.30
N ALA A 159 17.29 18.58 -18.22
CA ALA A 159 18.05 19.78 -17.90
C ALA A 159 19.54 19.52 -17.60
N GLU A 160 19.85 18.37 -16.97
CA GLU A 160 21.23 17.94 -16.68
C GLU A 160 21.87 17.13 -17.82
N GLU A 161 21.22 17.07 -19.01
CA GLU A 161 21.68 16.32 -20.19
C GLU A 161 22.09 14.86 -19.88
N MET A 162 21.33 14.22 -18.98
CA MET A 162 21.64 12.87 -18.53
C MET A 162 21.44 11.84 -19.65
N ASN A 163 22.27 10.79 -19.63
CA ASN A 163 22.17 9.68 -20.56
C ASN A 163 20.78 9.01 -20.53
N GLU A 164 20.33 8.47 -21.67
CA GLU A 164 19.03 7.79 -21.82
C GLU A 164 18.77 6.72 -20.75
N ARG A 165 19.81 6.05 -20.23
CA ARG A 165 19.68 5.05 -19.15
C ARG A 165 19.05 5.60 -17.86
N PHE A 166 19.17 6.91 -17.61
CA PHE A 166 18.57 7.58 -16.45
C PHE A 166 17.09 7.87 -16.68
N ARG A 167 16.58 7.83 -17.92
CA ARG A 167 15.16 8.02 -18.23
C ARG A 167 14.38 6.73 -17.95
N VAL A 168 14.21 6.45 -16.65
CA VAL A 168 13.49 5.27 -16.19
C VAL A 168 11.98 5.42 -16.33
N LYS A 169 11.29 4.28 -16.44
CA LYS A 169 9.82 4.23 -16.40
C LYS A 169 9.31 4.60 -15.01
N GLU A 170 8.09 5.13 -14.98
CA GLU A 170 7.40 5.50 -13.74
C GLU A 170 7.33 4.33 -12.74
N CYS A 171 7.12 3.10 -13.21
CA CYS A 171 7.07 1.92 -12.36
C CYS A 171 8.40 1.64 -11.62
N THR A 172 9.55 1.89 -12.26
CA THR A 172 10.88 1.77 -11.64
C THR A 172 11.07 2.87 -10.61
N TYR A 173 10.70 4.11 -10.94
CA TYR A 173 10.75 5.23 -10.00
C TYR A 173 9.89 4.98 -8.76
N ARG A 174 8.64 4.53 -8.97
CA ARG A 174 7.70 4.14 -7.90
C ARG A 174 8.23 2.99 -7.05
N PHE A 175 8.91 2.01 -7.65
CA PHE A 175 9.54 0.92 -6.91
C PHE A 175 10.53 1.48 -5.87
N TYR A 176 11.41 2.40 -6.26
CA TYR A 176 12.35 3.02 -5.32
C TYR A 176 11.63 3.89 -4.28
N PHE A 177 10.62 4.68 -4.69
CA PHE A 177 9.81 5.46 -3.76
C PHE A 177 9.16 4.59 -2.66
N ASN A 178 8.59 3.45 -3.02
CA ASN A 178 7.87 2.59 -2.08
C ASN A 178 8.77 1.73 -1.19
N ASN A 179 9.96 1.34 -1.66
CA ASN A 179 10.81 0.37 -0.96
C ASN A 179 12.01 1.00 -0.23
N GLU A 180 12.51 2.15 -0.70
CA GLU A 180 13.65 2.84 -0.06
C GLU A 180 13.20 3.94 0.92
N PHE A 181 11.92 4.32 0.91
CA PHE A 181 11.40 5.42 1.71
C PHE A 181 10.13 5.06 2.45
N ASN A 182 10.00 5.57 3.69
CA ASN A 182 8.75 5.59 4.43
C ASN A 182 8.05 6.95 4.28
N LEU A 183 7.81 7.35 3.03
CA LEU A 183 7.17 8.60 2.66
C LEU A 183 5.69 8.40 2.32
N SER A 184 4.88 9.42 2.56
CA SER A 184 3.52 9.52 2.04
C SER A 184 3.22 10.95 1.65
N PHE A 185 2.08 11.20 1.01
CA PHE A 185 1.64 12.56 0.72
C PHE A 185 0.80 13.04 1.89
N GLY A 186 1.05 14.27 2.33
CA GLY A 186 0.25 14.93 3.34
C GLY A 186 -1.18 15.12 2.86
N TYR A 187 -2.07 15.39 3.80
CA TYR A 187 -3.41 15.88 3.47
C TYR A 187 -3.33 17.38 3.20
N PRO A 188 -4.24 17.95 2.39
CA PRO A 188 -4.44 19.40 2.37
C PRO A 188 -4.55 19.87 3.82
N LYS A 189 -3.76 20.89 4.20
CA LYS A 189 -3.80 21.40 5.57
C LYS A 189 -5.23 21.91 5.81
N SER A 190 -5.96 21.26 6.71
CA SER A 190 -7.23 21.75 7.22
C SER A 190 -6.93 22.94 8.12
N ASP A 191 -7.66 24.04 7.94
CA ASP A 191 -7.70 25.23 8.80
C ASP A 191 -6.33 25.81 9.16
N THR A 192 -5.62 26.32 8.15
CA THR A 192 -4.46 27.18 8.36
C THR A 192 -4.88 28.62 8.60
N CYS A 193 -4.21 29.27 9.56
CA CYS A 193 -4.39 30.68 9.79
C CYS A 193 -3.73 31.49 8.66
N SER A 194 -4.31 32.65 8.33
CA SER A 194 -3.84 33.52 7.25
C SER A 194 -2.38 33.98 7.39
N THR A 195 -1.85 34.04 8.62
CA THR A 195 -0.43 34.31 8.92
C THR A 195 0.47 33.11 8.57
N CYS A 196 0.02 31.89 8.84
CA CYS A 196 0.72 30.67 8.45
C CYS A 196 0.76 30.50 6.93
N ASP A 197 -0.35 30.80 6.25
CA ASP A 197 -0.44 30.69 4.79
C ASP A 197 0.48 31.68 4.07
N LYS A 198 0.73 32.85 4.66
CA LYS A 198 1.68 33.84 4.15
C LYS A 198 3.14 33.49 4.43
N GLY A 199 3.42 32.39 5.15
CA GLY A 199 4.78 32.00 5.53
C GLY A 199 5.42 32.98 6.53
N SER A 200 4.62 33.80 7.21
CA SER A 200 5.06 34.84 8.15
C SER A 200 4.88 34.40 9.60
N SER A 201 4.90 33.10 9.90
CA SER A 201 4.81 32.59 11.26
C SER A 201 6.08 32.90 12.05
N ASN A 202 6.00 33.86 12.96
CA ASN A 202 7.05 34.23 13.89
C ASN A 202 7.01 33.34 15.15
N GLU A 203 8.07 33.36 15.95
CA GLU A 203 8.14 32.64 17.24
C GLU A 203 6.96 32.98 18.16
N GLU A 204 6.60 34.26 18.25
CA GLU A 204 5.44 34.72 19.01
C GLU A 204 4.12 34.11 18.53
N HIS A 205 3.90 34.03 17.21
CA HIS A 205 2.72 33.38 16.64
C HIS A 205 2.69 31.89 17.02
N ILE A 206 3.87 31.25 17.04
CA ILE A 206 4.01 29.84 17.42
C ILE A 206 3.66 29.62 18.89
N GLU A 207 4.14 30.50 19.77
CA GLU A 207 3.86 30.43 21.20
C GLU A 207 2.39 30.70 21.49
N ASN A 208 1.80 31.71 20.85
CA ASN A 208 0.40 32.08 21.04
C ASN A 208 -0.57 30.97 20.61
N TYR A 209 -0.34 30.32 19.46
CA TYR A 209 -1.23 29.21 19.05
C TYR A 209 -1.10 28.02 20.01
N LYS A 210 0.12 27.72 20.49
CA LYS A 210 0.33 26.64 21.47
C LYS A 210 -0.38 26.94 22.78
N ALA A 211 -0.25 28.17 23.28
CA ALA A 211 -0.92 28.61 24.49
C ALA A 211 -2.45 28.54 24.35
N ALA A 212 -3.00 29.02 23.24
CA ALA A 212 -4.44 28.93 22.97
C ALA A 212 -4.94 27.48 22.91
N PHE A 213 -4.18 26.60 22.25
CA PHE A 213 -4.51 25.18 22.15
C PHE A 213 -4.47 24.47 23.52
N GLU A 214 -3.46 24.73 24.33
CA GLU A 214 -3.36 24.17 25.69
C GLU A 214 -4.46 24.73 26.60
N ALA A 215 -4.81 26.01 26.50
CA ALA A 215 -5.93 26.61 27.24
C ALA A 215 -7.26 25.97 26.86
N GLN A 216 -7.52 25.81 25.55
CA GLN A 216 -8.73 25.14 25.06
C GLN A 216 -8.83 23.69 25.58
N LYS A 217 -7.71 22.96 25.54
CA LYS A 217 -7.66 21.59 26.04
C LYS A 217 -7.92 21.52 27.55
N TYR A 218 -7.30 22.42 28.31
CA TYR A 218 -7.50 22.55 29.74
C TYR A 218 -8.97 22.82 30.07
N ASP A 219 -9.60 23.80 29.43
CA ASP A 219 -11.01 24.15 29.65
C ASP A 219 -11.94 22.98 29.33
N ARG A 220 -11.66 22.26 28.24
CA ARG A 220 -12.43 21.06 27.85
C ARG A 220 -12.30 19.95 28.90
N GLU A 221 -11.12 19.73 29.46
CA GLU A 221 -10.89 18.75 30.53
C GLU A 221 -11.53 19.18 31.85
N GLN A 222 -11.52 20.47 32.19
CA GLN A 222 -12.22 21.00 33.37
C GLN A 222 -13.73 20.72 33.30
N ALA A 223 -14.36 20.97 32.15
CA ALA A 223 -15.79 20.71 31.96
C ALA A 223 -16.16 19.22 32.07
N ARG A 224 -15.24 18.30 31.77
CA ARG A 224 -15.46 16.84 31.95
C ARG A 224 -15.39 16.40 33.40
N ASN A 225 -14.68 17.15 34.25
CA ASN A 225 -14.43 16.79 35.64
C ASN A 225 -15.28 17.58 36.64
N SER A 226 -15.95 18.65 36.20
CA SER A 226 -16.78 19.52 37.03
C SER A 226 -18.27 19.36 36.74
N ASP A 227 -19.10 19.37 37.80
CA ASP A 227 -20.55 19.35 37.68
C ASP A 227 -21.13 20.72 37.28
N ASN A 228 -20.40 21.82 37.49
CA ASN A 228 -20.94 23.19 37.33
C ASN A 228 -20.45 23.91 36.07
N ILE A 229 -19.52 23.31 35.32
CA ILE A 229 -18.90 23.90 34.12
C ILE A 229 -19.43 23.19 32.89
N VAL A 230 -19.75 23.97 31.85
CA VAL A 230 -19.97 23.45 30.50
C VAL A 230 -19.04 24.14 29.52
N TYR A 231 -18.45 23.33 28.65
CA TYR A 231 -17.61 23.78 27.55
C TYR A 231 -18.39 23.62 26.24
N ILE A 232 -18.40 24.66 25.41
CA ILE A 232 -19.00 24.65 24.08
C ILE A 232 -17.98 25.10 23.05
N THR A 233 -17.92 24.40 21.91
CA THR A 233 -17.31 24.90 20.68
C THR A 233 -18.34 25.17 19.60
N LEU A 234 -18.18 26.30 18.91
CA LEU A 234 -19.02 26.74 17.81
C LEU A 234 -18.22 26.75 16.51
N ASP A 235 -18.80 26.18 15.46
CA ASP A 235 -18.27 26.24 14.09
C ASP A 235 -19.44 26.47 13.12
N LEU A 236 -19.34 27.51 12.27
CA LEU A 236 -20.31 27.80 11.23
C LEU A 236 -19.77 27.27 9.90
N GLN A 237 -20.38 26.20 9.39
CA GLN A 237 -19.93 25.56 8.17
C GLN A 237 -19.98 26.50 6.96
N GLN A 238 -19.12 26.21 5.98
CA GLN A 238 -19.18 26.86 4.67
C GLN A 238 -20.59 26.74 4.07
N THR A 239 -21.08 27.85 3.50
CA THR A 239 -22.41 27.92 2.89
C THR A 239 -22.60 26.87 1.81
N MET A 240 -23.65 26.07 1.94
CA MET A 240 -23.98 25.01 0.99
C MET A 240 -25.06 25.50 0.02
N PRO A 241 -24.85 25.40 -1.30
CA PRO A 241 -25.87 25.81 -2.27
C PRO A 241 -26.98 24.76 -2.35
N LEU A 242 -28.23 25.20 -2.33
CA LEU A 242 -29.42 24.37 -2.56
C LEU A 242 -30.21 24.85 -3.80
N PRO A 243 -30.67 23.92 -4.67
CA PRO A 243 -30.30 22.51 -4.73
C PRO A 243 -28.89 22.31 -5.31
N ARG A 244 -28.21 21.23 -4.90
CA ARG A 244 -26.93 20.80 -5.50
C ARG A 244 -27.19 20.18 -6.87
N LEU A 245 -27.06 20.97 -7.92
CA LEU A 245 -27.28 20.54 -9.31
C LEU A 245 -25.94 20.38 -10.04
N SER A 246 -25.84 19.35 -10.89
CA SER A 246 -24.71 19.12 -11.80
C SER A 246 -24.96 19.68 -13.21
N THR A 247 -26.10 20.33 -13.44
CA THR A 247 -26.53 20.81 -14.75
C THR A 247 -26.06 22.24 -15.02
N SER A 248 -25.63 22.52 -16.26
CA SER A 248 -25.01 23.80 -16.64
C SER A 248 -25.90 25.02 -16.42
N LYS A 249 -27.24 24.86 -16.44
CA LYS A 249 -28.20 25.95 -16.19
C LYS A 249 -28.10 26.53 -14.77
N ALA A 250 -27.66 25.73 -13.79
CA ALA A 250 -27.54 26.18 -12.40
C ALA A 250 -26.47 27.26 -12.21
N PHE A 251 -25.45 27.34 -13.10
CA PHE A 251 -24.43 28.39 -13.05
C PHE A 251 -24.95 29.78 -13.44
N TYR A 252 -26.11 29.87 -14.09
CA TYR A 252 -26.70 31.12 -14.55
C TYR A 252 -27.85 31.61 -13.65
N LEU A 253 -28.15 30.90 -12.57
CA LEU A 253 -29.22 31.23 -11.63
C LEU A 253 -28.65 31.36 -10.21
N ARG A 254 -29.25 32.24 -9.40
CA ARG A 254 -28.88 32.37 -7.97
C ARG A 254 -29.36 31.13 -7.23
N GLN A 255 -28.42 30.38 -6.66
CA GLN A 255 -28.71 29.28 -5.73
C GLN A 255 -29.00 29.84 -4.34
N MET A 256 -29.88 29.17 -3.60
CA MET A 256 -30.21 29.52 -2.22
C MET A 256 -29.13 28.97 -1.29
N TRP A 257 -28.70 29.76 -0.30
CA TRP A 257 -27.76 29.26 0.70
C TRP A 257 -28.46 28.51 1.84
N PHE A 258 -27.86 27.39 2.22
CA PHE A 258 -28.14 26.65 3.44
C PHE A 258 -27.02 26.88 4.45
N TYR A 259 -27.42 27.24 5.66
CA TYR A 259 -26.53 27.52 6.77
C TYR A 259 -26.63 26.41 7.82
N ASN A 260 -25.49 26.02 8.38
CA ASN A 260 -25.41 25.00 9.42
C ASN A 260 -24.39 25.41 10.47
N LEU A 261 -24.87 25.73 11.67
CA LEU A 261 -24.07 26.02 12.85
C LEU A 261 -23.94 24.76 13.70
N GLY A 262 -22.73 24.24 13.84
CA GLY A 262 -22.40 23.14 14.74
C GLY A 262 -22.07 23.67 16.14
N ILE A 263 -22.74 23.13 17.15
CA ILE A 263 -22.54 23.45 18.56
C ILE A 263 -22.18 22.17 19.29
N HIS A 264 -20.92 22.03 19.67
CA HIS A 264 -20.43 20.85 20.36
C HIS A 264 -20.29 21.12 21.86
N ILE A 265 -21.07 20.41 22.67
CA ILE A 265 -21.26 20.60 24.10
C ILE A 265 -20.55 19.49 24.86
N VAL A 266 -19.68 19.87 25.80
CA VAL A 266 -18.95 18.96 26.69
C VAL A 266 -19.23 19.34 28.13
N ALA A 267 -19.71 18.37 28.90
CA ALA A 267 -19.86 18.46 30.35
C ALA A 267 -19.51 17.11 30.98
N LYS A 268 -19.57 17.00 32.31
CA LYS A 268 -19.33 15.72 33.00
C LYS A 268 -20.25 14.62 32.47
N ASN A 269 -19.64 13.56 31.92
CA ASN A 269 -20.30 12.43 31.27
C ASN A 269 -21.21 12.80 30.07
N ILE A 270 -21.08 13.99 29.50
CA ILE A 270 -21.84 14.45 28.33
C ILE A 270 -20.86 14.94 27.26
N ASP A 271 -21.00 14.40 26.05
CA ASP A 271 -20.24 14.81 24.87
C ASP A 271 -21.21 14.73 23.68
N GLN A 272 -21.82 15.85 23.30
CA GLN A 272 -22.91 15.91 22.34
C GLN A 272 -22.75 17.06 21.34
N THR A 273 -23.37 16.93 20.17
CA THR A 273 -23.36 17.98 19.13
C THR A 273 -24.77 18.30 18.70
N VAL A 274 -25.08 19.60 18.63
CA VAL A 274 -26.35 20.14 18.16
C VAL A 274 -26.10 20.92 16.87
N PHE A 275 -26.95 20.74 15.88
CA PHE A 275 -26.88 21.46 14.62
C PHE A 275 -28.07 22.41 14.49
N CYS A 276 -27.79 23.70 14.35
CA CYS A 276 -28.79 24.70 14.03
C CYS A 276 -28.73 24.98 12.53
N THR A 277 -29.82 24.70 11.83
CA THR A 277 -29.89 24.82 10.36
C THR A 277 -31.00 25.77 9.96
N TRP A 278 -30.71 26.60 8.96
CA TRP A 278 -31.68 27.52 8.37
C TRP A 278 -31.26 27.88 6.95
N THR A 279 -32.19 28.45 6.19
CA THR A 279 -31.98 28.84 4.79
C THR A 279 -31.95 30.35 4.63
N GLU A 280 -31.37 30.84 3.52
CA GLU A 280 -31.21 32.27 3.20
C GLU A 280 -32.52 33.07 3.18
N ASP A 281 -33.66 32.42 2.92
CA ASP A 281 -34.99 33.05 2.98
C ASP A 281 -35.50 33.26 4.42
N GLN A 282 -34.98 32.50 5.39
CA GLN A 282 -35.40 32.56 6.79
C GLN A 282 -34.64 33.64 7.55
N ALA A 283 -33.31 33.67 7.40
CA ALA A 283 -32.46 34.62 8.09
C ALA A 283 -31.07 34.72 7.44
N SER A 284 -30.30 35.75 7.84
CA SER A 284 -28.91 35.88 7.45
C SER A 284 -28.02 34.97 8.30
N ARG A 285 -26.69 35.13 8.26
CA ARG A 285 -25.74 34.36 9.07
C ARG A 285 -24.89 35.24 9.98
N GLY A 286 -25.48 36.33 10.45
CA GLY A 286 -24.81 37.29 11.31
C GLY A 286 -24.74 36.82 12.77
N SER A 287 -24.18 37.68 13.62
CA SER A 287 -24.08 37.42 15.06
C SER A 287 -25.45 37.22 15.70
N SER A 288 -26.49 37.95 15.26
CA SER A 288 -27.86 37.82 15.77
C SER A 288 -28.42 36.40 15.58
N GLU A 289 -28.22 35.80 14.40
CA GLU A 289 -28.68 34.43 14.14
C GLU A 289 -27.88 33.40 14.95
N ILE A 290 -26.57 33.59 15.10
CA ILE A 290 -25.71 32.72 15.93
C ILE A 290 -26.16 32.78 17.40
N PHE A 291 -26.39 33.98 17.94
CA PHE A 291 -26.88 34.15 19.31
C PHE A 291 -28.29 33.60 19.49
N SER A 292 -29.18 33.75 18.51
CA SER A 292 -30.51 33.13 18.54
C SER A 292 -30.42 31.61 18.61
N CYS A 293 -29.49 31.00 17.88
CA CYS A 293 -29.23 29.56 17.95
C CYS A 293 -28.69 29.15 19.32
N LEU A 294 -27.71 29.89 19.86
CA LEU A 294 -27.17 29.66 21.21
C LEU A 294 -28.26 29.73 22.28
N LEU A 295 -29.10 30.76 22.23
CA LEU A 295 -30.22 30.93 23.16
C LEU A 295 -31.17 29.73 23.07
N ARG A 296 -31.57 29.35 21.86
CA ARG A 296 -32.44 28.20 21.63
C ARG A 296 -31.85 26.91 22.18
N VAL A 297 -30.55 26.68 21.98
CA VAL A 297 -29.85 25.51 22.52
C VAL A 297 -29.80 25.55 24.05
N SER A 298 -29.57 26.72 24.66
CA SER A 298 -29.60 26.85 26.13
C SER A 298 -30.96 26.55 26.76
N GLU A 299 -32.07 26.82 26.04
CA GLU A 299 -33.43 26.52 26.51
C GLU A 299 -33.79 25.03 26.39
N VAL A 300 -33.32 24.39 25.31
CA VAL A 300 -33.71 23.02 24.94
C VAL A 300 -32.79 21.99 25.56
N GLU A 301 -31.48 22.24 25.60
CA GLU A 301 -30.49 21.28 26.08
C GLU A 301 -30.40 21.27 27.60
N ALA A 302 -30.83 20.17 28.21
CA ALA A 302 -30.75 19.98 29.65
C ALA A 302 -29.31 20.02 30.19
N SER A 303 -28.32 19.67 29.35
CA SER A 303 -26.89 19.71 29.71
C SER A 303 -26.37 21.11 30.04
N LEU A 304 -27.07 22.16 29.57
CA LEU A 304 -26.75 23.56 29.83
C LEU A 304 -27.53 24.16 31.01
N LYS A 305 -28.52 23.43 31.54
CA LYS A 305 -29.34 23.88 32.67
C LYS A 305 -28.62 23.63 33.98
N GLU A 306 -28.84 24.52 34.94
CA GLU A 306 -28.31 24.41 36.31
C GLU A 306 -26.76 24.41 36.37
N LYS A 307 -26.14 25.12 35.43
CA LYS A 307 -24.68 25.32 35.34
C LYS A 307 -24.34 26.76 35.67
N ASP A 308 -23.30 26.94 36.49
CA ASP A 308 -22.89 28.27 36.93
C ASP A 308 -21.91 28.93 35.95
N HIS A 309 -21.19 28.12 35.16
CA HIS A 309 -20.09 28.57 34.31
C HIS A 309 -20.19 27.97 32.91
N LEU A 310 -20.22 28.85 31.91
CA LEU A 310 -20.22 28.50 30.49
C LEU A 310 -18.94 29.01 29.83
N ILE A 311 -18.17 28.09 29.24
CA ILE A 311 -16.96 28.40 28.47
C ILE A 311 -17.28 28.19 27.00
N ILE A 312 -17.09 29.22 26.17
CA ILE A 312 -17.36 29.17 24.73
C ILE A 312 -16.06 29.42 23.98
N TRP A 313 -15.68 28.46 23.14
CA TRP A 313 -14.59 28.59 22.18
C TRP A 313 -15.16 28.68 20.76
N THR A 314 -14.67 29.63 19.98
CA THR A 314 -15.07 29.80 18.57
C THR A 314 -13.82 30.00 17.75
N ASP A 315 -13.84 29.49 16.52
CA ASP A 315 -12.75 29.59 15.55
C ASP A 315 -12.79 30.88 14.70
N SER A 316 -13.65 31.84 15.07
CA SER A 316 -13.75 33.12 14.36
C SER A 316 -12.53 34.02 14.61
N CYS A 317 -11.45 33.73 13.88
CA CYS A 317 -10.39 34.68 13.60
C CYS A 317 -10.97 35.83 12.77
N ALA A 318 -10.95 37.04 13.33
CA ALA A 318 -11.21 38.27 12.58
C ALA A 318 -10.23 38.45 11.41
#